data_AF-A0A2N1UD45-F1
#
_entry.id   AF-A0A2N1UD45-F1
#
_cell.length_a   1.000
_cell.length_b   1.000
_cell.length_c   1.000
_cell.angle_alpha   90.00
_cell.angle_beta   90.00
_cell.angle_gamma   90.00
#
_symmetry.space_group_name_H-M   'P 1'
#
loop_
_entity.id
_entity.type
_entity.pdbx_description
1 polymer ?
#
loop_
_entity_poly.entity_id
_entity_poly.type
_entity_poly.pdbx_seq_one_letter_code
_entity_poly.pdbx_strand_id
1 'polypeptide(L)'
;MLKLTTKNLIKTAFVMFIIGVSLVIGCGGGGGGTGRQTLPGENPAGPVIIIGTGTGTGTSTGTGTGTGTGTDTTLTVSQKIDKGWLAMDSGNWGGAMLYFEDAINDTRATVDERREAYNGRGWSRVKYYNTLSGMSDFIQAGDLKESLLGYALGLIQQGSQSRMSEAVNILIGIGLDKDTYRLTLEHQAIGVSTAEARAMLAYAHFWRANAGDDVEARRLILIAKSEDTSATSSVAQIYNTLKAAGLSGI
;
A
#
# COMPACT_ATOMS: atom_id res chain seq x y z
N MET A 1 25.48 15.71 21.74
CA MET A 1 24.38 15.11 22.53
C MET A 1 23.07 15.43 21.79
N LEU A 2 22.52 14.46 21.05
CA LEU A 2 21.35 14.67 20.20
C LEU A 2 20.11 14.80 21.10
N LYS A 3 19.57 16.01 21.30
CA LYS A 3 18.29 16.19 21.98
C LYS A 3 17.18 15.70 21.05
N LEU A 4 16.80 14.42 21.15
CA LEU A 4 15.54 13.96 20.59
C LEU A 4 14.41 14.65 21.36
N THR A 5 13.72 15.57 20.70
CA THR A 5 12.46 16.11 21.20
C THR A 5 11.41 14.99 21.19
N THR A 6 10.47 14.99 22.14
CA THR A 6 9.40 14.01 22.24
C THR A 6 8.64 13.82 20.92
N LYS A 7 8.49 14.90 20.13
CA LYS A 7 7.93 14.85 18.76
C LYS A 7 8.75 13.99 17.80
N ASN A 8 10.08 14.09 17.82
CA ASN A 8 10.94 13.27 16.95
C ASN A 8 10.93 11.79 17.37
N LEU A 9 10.82 11.53 18.67
CA LEU A 9 10.67 10.17 19.20
C LEU A 9 9.33 9.55 18.79
N ILE A 10 8.23 10.31 18.90
CA ILE A 10 6.88 9.88 18.46
C ILE A 10 6.82 9.69 16.94
N LYS A 11 7.43 10.60 16.17
CA LYS A 11 7.53 10.46 14.70
C LYS A 11 8.23 9.17 14.30
N THR A 12 9.35 8.86 14.96
CA THR A 12 10.13 7.65 14.70
C THR A 12 9.41 6.38 15.18
N ALA A 13 8.79 6.43 16.38
CA ALA A 13 8.01 5.34 16.93
C ALA A 13 6.74 5.04 16.11
N PHE A 14 6.12 6.05 15.52
CA PHE A 14 4.95 5.86 14.66
C PHE A 14 5.30 5.38 13.25
N VAL A 15 6.44 5.78 12.68
CA VAL A 15 6.96 5.14 11.45
C VAL A 15 7.21 3.64 11.71
N MET A 16 7.76 3.29 12.88
CA MET A 16 7.93 1.90 13.31
C MET A 16 6.59 1.20 13.61
N PHE A 17 5.58 1.91 14.10
CA PHE A 17 4.25 1.37 14.36
C PHE A 17 3.42 1.18 13.08
N ILE A 18 3.49 2.09 12.09
CA ILE A 18 2.87 1.90 10.77
C ILE A 18 3.44 0.66 10.08
N ILE A 19 4.74 0.37 10.22
CA ILE A 19 5.33 -0.91 9.77
C ILE A 19 4.61 -2.10 10.42
N GLY A 20 4.17 -1.97 11.67
CA GLY A 20 3.33 -2.94 12.37
C GLY A 20 1.85 -2.94 11.95
N VAL A 21 1.27 -1.81 11.53
CA VAL A 21 -0.12 -1.71 11.06
C VAL A 21 -0.28 -2.22 9.63
N SER A 22 0.78 -2.18 8.81
CA SER A 22 0.84 -2.94 7.55
C SER A 22 0.72 -4.47 7.76
N LEU A 23 0.86 -4.98 8.99
CA LEU A 23 0.54 -6.38 9.32
C LEU A 23 -0.95 -6.61 9.67
N VAL A 24 -1.72 -5.56 9.97
CA VAL A 24 -3.15 -5.69 10.33
C VAL A 24 -4.07 -5.65 9.10
N ILE A 25 -3.62 -5.09 7.97
CA ILE A 25 -4.30 -5.21 6.66
C ILE A 25 -3.91 -6.52 5.94
N GLY A 26 -2.98 -7.31 6.51
CA GLY A 26 -2.39 -8.50 5.89
C GLY A 26 -2.44 -9.79 6.72
N CYS A 27 -3.27 -9.90 7.77
CA CYS A 27 -3.45 -11.18 8.47
C CYS A 27 -4.58 -11.99 7.85
N GLY A 28 -4.29 -12.62 6.71
CA GLY A 28 -5.12 -13.64 6.06
C GLY A 28 -4.19 -14.66 5.41
N GLY A 29 -3.78 -15.64 6.21
CA GLY A 29 -2.67 -16.54 5.89
C GLY A 29 -2.96 -17.58 4.81
N GLY A 30 -1.85 -18.17 4.34
CA GLY A 30 -1.84 -19.42 3.59
C GLY A 30 -0.45 -19.78 3.08
N GLY A 31 0.42 -20.35 3.93
CA GLY A 31 1.67 -20.95 3.44
C GLY A 31 2.81 -21.18 4.44
N GLY A 32 2.57 -21.97 5.50
CA GLY A 32 3.58 -22.82 6.15
C GLY A 32 4.89 -22.19 6.66
N GLY A 33 4.88 -21.65 7.89
CA GLY A 33 6.10 -21.34 8.64
C GLY A 33 5.77 -21.12 10.12
N THR A 34 6.46 -21.82 11.00
CA THR A 34 6.22 -21.88 12.45
C THR A 34 6.48 -20.53 13.12
N GLY A 35 5.54 -19.60 13.07
CA GLY A 35 5.25 -18.52 14.06
C GLY A 35 6.39 -17.80 14.78
N ARG A 36 7.63 -17.85 14.30
CA ARG A 36 8.81 -17.30 14.96
C ARG A 36 9.33 -16.13 14.13
N GLN A 37 9.65 -15.08 14.85
CA GLN A 37 10.34 -13.89 14.38
C GLN A 37 11.68 -14.29 13.74
N THR A 38 11.83 -14.05 12.44
CA THR A 38 13.13 -14.11 11.77
C THR A 38 13.89 -12.83 12.11
N LEU A 39 15.04 -12.95 12.78
CA LEU A 39 15.90 -11.80 13.10
C LEU A 39 16.62 -11.32 11.83
N PRO A 40 16.99 -10.02 11.74
CA PRO A 40 17.81 -9.51 10.64
C PRO A 40 19.14 -10.28 10.59
N GLY A 41 19.34 -11.08 9.52
CA GLY A 41 20.50 -11.96 9.34
C GLY A 41 20.20 -13.46 9.45
N GLU A 42 19.05 -13.88 9.98
CA GLU A 42 18.60 -15.27 9.97
C GLU A 42 17.84 -15.61 8.69
N ASN A 43 18.40 -15.29 7.53
CA ASN A 43 17.89 -15.80 6.27
C ASN A 43 18.51 -17.19 6.02
N PRO A 44 17.80 -18.33 6.23
CA PRO A 44 18.33 -19.62 5.85
C PRO A 44 18.29 -19.83 4.33
N ALA A 45 17.67 -18.92 3.58
CA ALA A 45 17.67 -18.88 2.13
C ALA A 45 18.51 -17.68 1.66
N GLY A 46 19.84 -17.79 1.77
CA GLY A 46 20.78 -16.88 1.09
C GLY A 46 20.33 -16.58 -0.36
N PRO A 47 20.91 -15.55 -1.01
CA PRO A 47 20.31 -14.85 -2.16
C PRO A 47 19.52 -15.79 -3.07
N VAL A 48 18.19 -15.64 -3.09
CA VAL A 48 17.33 -16.49 -3.92
C VAL A 48 17.59 -16.13 -5.36
N ILE A 49 18.48 -16.90 -6.00
CA ILE A 49 18.46 -17.11 -7.43
C ILE A 49 17.22 -17.96 -7.69
N ILE A 50 16.20 -17.40 -8.35
CA ILE A 50 15.03 -18.17 -8.77
C ILE A 50 15.47 -19.11 -9.89
N ILE A 51 15.92 -20.30 -9.51
CA ILE A 51 16.01 -21.48 -10.38
C ILE A 51 15.29 -22.61 -9.63
N GLY A 52 14.15 -23.07 -10.16
CA GLY A 52 13.59 -24.37 -9.77
C GLY A 52 12.08 -24.41 -9.48
N THR A 53 11.34 -24.92 -10.46
CA THR A 53 10.37 -26.05 -10.35
C THR A 53 9.81 -26.40 -8.96
N GLY A 54 8.51 -26.14 -8.78
CA GLY A 54 7.71 -26.71 -7.68
C GLY A 54 6.46 -27.41 -8.23
N THR A 55 6.46 -28.74 -8.20
CA THR A 55 5.30 -29.59 -8.51
C THR A 55 4.36 -29.66 -7.31
N GLY A 56 3.14 -29.12 -7.48
CA GLY A 56 2.02 -29.29 -6.54
C GLY A 56 0.83 -29.91 -7.25
N THR A 57 0.60 -31.20 -7.02
CA THR A 57 -0.57 -31.94 -7.50
C THR A 57 -1.82 -31.54 -6.72
N GLY A 58 -2.77 -30.90 -7.39
CA GLY A 58 -4.13 -30.68 -6.92
C GLY A 58 -5.12 -30.87 -8.07
N THR A 59 -5.85 -31.98 -8.05
CA THR A 59 -6.94 -32.30 -9.00
C THR A 59 -8.09 -31.30 -8.87
N SER A 60 -8.31 -30.51 -9.92
CA SER A 60 -9.60 -29.86 -10.18
C SER A 60 -9.85 -29.80 -11.70
N THR A 61 -11.01 -30.32 -12.10
CA THR A 61 -11.53 -30.35 -13.46
C THR A 61 -12.11 -28.99 -13.82
N GLY A 62 -11.53 -28.33 -14.84
CA GLY A 62 -12.10 -27.11 -15.45
C GLY A 62 -11.05 -26.13 -16.00
N THR A 63 -10.60 -26.36 -17.23
CA THR A 63 -10.00 -25.41 -18.21
C THR A 63 -9.13 -24.26 -17.67
N GLY A 64 -7.81 -24.48 -17.62
CA GLY A 64 -6.78 -23.43 -17.63
C GLY A 64 -5.87 -23.35 -16.40
N THR A 65 -5.17 -24.43 -16.05
CA THR A 65 -4.11 -24.42 -15.02
C THR A 65 -2.81 -23.83 -15.58
N GLY A 66 -2.75 -22.51 -15.70
CA GLY A 66 -1.47 -21.81 -15.86
C GLY A 66 -0.80 -21.74 -14.49
N THR A 67 0.29 -22.49 -14.29
CA THR A 67 1.07 -22.55 -13.04
C THR A 67 1.93 -21.31 -12.78
N GLY A 68 1.48 -20.11 -13.18
CA GLY A 68 2.17 -18.86 -12.85
C GLY A 68 3.64 -18.78 -13.30
N THR A 69 4.02 -19.53 -14.34
CA THR A 69 5.29 -19.32 -15.03
C THR A 69 5.04 -18.26 -16.10
N GLY A 70 5.66 -17.09 -15.94
CA GLY A 70 5.47 -15.87 -16.74
C GLY A 70 5.93 -15.93 -18.20
N THR A 71 5.46 -16.94 -18.93
CA THR A 71 5.66 -17.13 -20.37
C THR A 71 4.41 -17.72 -21.02
N ASP A 72 3.23 -17.49 -20.46
CA ASP A 72 1.99 -17.91 -21.08
C ASP A 72 1.62 -16.93 -22.21
N THR A 73 2.11 -17.24 -23.41
CA THR A 73 1.82 -16.47 -24.63
C THR A 73 0.40 -16.67 -25.13
N THR A 74 -0.35 -17.65 -24.58
CA THR A 74 -1.74 -17.93 -24.97
C THR A 74 -2.72 -16.92 -24.39
N LEU A 75 -2.37 -16.30 -23.26
CA LEU A 75 -3.14 -15.20 -22.69
C LEU A 75 -2.82 -13.89 -23.39
N THR A 76 -3.86 -13.08 -23.61
CA THR A 76 -3.71 -11.66 -23.92
C THR A 76 -3.18 -10.90 -22.71
N VAL A 77 -2.62 -9.71 -22.94
CA VAL A 77 -2.07 -8.88 -21.86
C VAL A 77 -3.16 -8.46 -20.86
N SER A 78 -4.30 -7.99 -21.35
CA SER A 78 -5.48 -7.71 -20.51
C SER A 78 -5.89 -8.91 -19.65
N GLN A 79 -5.93 -10.14 -20.18
CA GLN A 79 -6.25 -11.33 -19.37
C GLN A 79 -5.21 -11.61 -18.27
N LYS A 80 -3.93 -11.28 -18.49
CA LYS A 80 -2.91 -11.39 -17.45
C LYS A 80 -3.16 -10.38 -16.34
N ILE A 81 -3.51 -9.14 -16.69
CA ILE A 81 -3.88 -8.07 -15.74
C ILE A 81 -5.11 -8.48 -14.92
N ASP A 82 -6.17 -8.96 -15.58
CA ASP A 82 -7.40 -9.42 -14.91
C ASP A 82 -7.11 -10.56 -13.93
N LYS A 83 -6.25 -11.52 -14.30
CA LYS A 83 -5.81 -12.59 -13.40
C LYS A 83 -4.99 -12.04 -12.22
N GLY A 84 -4.19 -11.01 -12.43
CA GLY A 84 -3.48 -10.31 -11.37
C GLY A 84 -4.43 -9.71 -10.33
N TRP A 85 -5.47 -9.01 -10.78
CA TRP A 85 -6.48 -8.43 -9.89
C TRP A 85 -7.35 -9.49 -9.20
N LEU A 86 -7.73 -10.56 -9.91
CA LEU A 86 -8.43 -11.69 -9.29
C LEU A 86 -7.59 -12.35 -8.18
N ALA A 87 -6.28 -12.48 -8.40
CA ALA A 87 -5.36 -13.00 -7.40
C ALA A 87 -5.23 -12.03 -6.20
N MET A 88 -5.25 -10.71 -6.44
CA MET A 88 -5.30 -9.69 -5.38
C MET A 88 -6.56 -9.82 -4.51
N ASP A 89 -7.74 -9.95 -5.14
CA ASP A 89 -9.02 -10.14 -4.44
C ASP A 89 -9.04 -11.42 -3.60
N SER A 90 -8.35 -12.46 -4.07
CA SER A 90 -8.25 -13.75 -3.39
C SER A 90 -7.19 -13.77 -2.27
N GLY A 91 -6.50 -12.66 -2.00
CA GLY A 91 -5.40 -12.60 -1.04
C GLY A 91 -4.10 -13.26 -1.51
N ASN A 92 -4.03 -13.74 -2.76
CA ASN A 92 -2.83 -14.34 -3.35
C ASN A 92 -1.92 -13.26 -3.95
N TRP A 93 -1.36 -12.40 -3.10
CA TRP A 93 -0.57 -11.25 -3.56
C TRP A 93 0.73 -11.66 -4.26
N GLY A 94 1.36 -12.77 -3.84
CA GLY A 94 2.54 -13.33 -4.51
C GLY A 94 2.22 -13.80 -5.94
N GLY A 95 1.09 -14.48 -6.13
CA GLY A 95 0.61 -14.86 -7.46
C GLY A 95 0.21 -13.66 -8.32
N ALA A 96 -0.43 -12.66 -7.72
CA ALA A 96 -0.78 -11.41 -8.40
C ALA A 96 0.45 -10.71 -8.96
N MET A 97 1.54 -10.61 -8.16
CA MET A 97 2.81 -10.04 -8.63
C MET A 97 3.34 -10.74 -9.88
N LEU A 98 3.24 -12.07 -9.96
CA LEU A 98 3.70 -12.84 -11.12
C LEU A 98 2.88 -12.54 -12.39
N TYR A 99 1.56 -12.42 -12.26
CA TYR A 99 0.70 -12.07 -13.40
C TYR A 99 0.95 -10.66 -13.92
N PHE A 100 1.10 -9.69 -13.01
CA PHE A 100 1.42 -8.31 -13.41
C PHE A 100 2.84 -8.20 -13.99
N GLU A 101 3.82 -8.92 -13.43
CA GLU A 101 5.19 -8.99 -13.99
C GLU A 101 5.18 -9.54 -15.42
N ASP A 102 4.40 -10.60 -15.68
CA ASP A 102 4.24 -11.18 -17.02
C ASP A 102 3.59 -10.16 -17.98
N ALA A 103 2.55 -9.45 -17.56
CA ALA A 103 1.94 -8.38 -18.36
C ALA A 103 2.91 -7.22 -18.66
N ILE A 104 3.75 -6.81 -17.69
CA ILE A 104 4.74 -5.74 -17.86
C ILE A 104 5.79 -6.11 -18.91
N ASN A 105 6.25 -7.37 -18.88
CA ASN A 105 7.31 -7.86 -19.76
C ASN A 105 6.79 -8.36 -21.12
N ASP A 106 5.48 -8.40 -21.32
CA ASP A 106 4.88 -8.77 -22.60
C ASP A 106 5.08 -7.66 -23.64
N THR A 107 5.78 -7.98 -24.73
CA THR A 107 6.07 -7.02 -25.81
C THR A 107 4.82 -6.54 -26.55
N ARG A 108 3.71 -7.29 -26.43
CA ARG A 108 2.40 -6.94 -27.00
C ARG A 108 1.66 -5.89 -26.17
N ALA A 109 2.08 -5.63 -24.93
CA ALA A 109 1.37 -4.74 -24.04
C ALA A 109 1.37 -3.30 -24.59
N THR A 110 0.21 -2.67 -24.52
CA THR A 110 0.06 -1.23 -24.76
C THR A 110 0.68 -0.43 -23.61
N VAL A 111 0.75 0.90 -23.77
CA VAL A 111 1.22 1.78 -22.70
C VAL A 111 0.28 1.71 -21.50
N ASP A 112 -1.04 1.77 -21.71
CA ASP A 112 -2.02 1.77 -20.62
C ASP A 112 -2.07 0.42 -19.91
N GLU A 113 -1.99 -0.71 -20.63
CA GLU A 113 -1.88 -2.04 -20.00
C GLU A 113 -0.62 -2.17 -19.14
N ARG A 114 0.53 -1.65 -19.61
CA ARG A 114 1.75 -1.65 -18.78
C ARG A 114 1.56 -0.82 -17.52
N ARG A 115 0.95 0.36 -17.63
CA ARG A 115 0.68 1.24 -16.48
C ARG A 115 -0.24 0.58 -15.47
N GLU A 116 -1.28 -0.10 -15.94
CA GLU A 116 -2.21 -0.83 -15.10
C GLU A 116 -1.54 -2.04 -14.43
N ALA A 117 -0.70 -2.78 -15.16
CA ALA A 117 0.09 -3.84 -14.57
C ALA A 117 1.09 -3.33 -13.52
N TYR A 118 1.73 -2.17 -13.74
CA TYR A 118 2.55 -1.53 -12.71
C TYR A 118 1.71 -1.12 -11.48
N ASN A 119 0.52 -0.54 -11.66
CA ASN A 119 -0.40 -0.22 -10.57
C ASN A 119 -0.72 -1.46 -9.71
N GLY A 120 -1.16 -2.53 -10.35
CA GLY A 120 -1.46 -3.80 -9.70
C GLY A 120 -0.26 -4.44 -9.01
N ARG A 121 0.91 -4.49 -9.66
CA ARG A 121 2.13 -5.03 -9.04
C ARG A 121 2.56 -4.20 -7.84
N GLY A 122 2.45 -2.88 -7.92
CA GLY A 122 2.74 -1.95 -6.83
C GLY A 122 1.90 -2.28 -5.59
N TRP A 123 0.58 -2.35 -5.73
CA TRP A 123 -0.31 -2.72 -4.63
C TRP A 123 -0.12 -4.15 -4.12
N SER A 124 0.21 -5.08 -5.02
CA SER A 124 0.56 -6.45 -4.63
C SER A 124 1.80 -6.48 -3.73
N ARG A 125 2.85 -5.70 -4.08
CA ARG A 125 4.06 -5.55 -3.26
C ARG A 125 3.77 -4.86 -1.93
N VAL A 126 2.87 -3.88 -1.90
CA VAL A 126 2.44 -3.24 -0.65
C VAL A 126 1.84 -4.25 0.32
N LYS A 127 0.92 -5.10 -0.17
CA LYS A 127 0.25 -6.12 0.64
C LYS A 127 1.16 -7.27 1.04
N TYR A 128 2.04 -7.70 0.13
CA TYR A 128 2.93 -8.83 0.38
C TYR A 128 4.14 -8.46 1.26
N TYR A 129 4.66 -7.24 1.14
CA TYR A 129 5.82 -6.77 1.89
C TYR A 129 5.48 -5.57 2.79
N ASN A 130 5.50 -4.37 2.22
CA ASN A 130 5.23 -3.10 2.89
C ASN A 130 5.03 -1.98 1.84
N THR A 131 4.50 -0.82 2.26
CA THR A 131 4.19 0.30 1.35
C THR A 131 5.37 0.77 0.50
N LEU A 132 6.58 0.79 1.05
CA LEU A 132 7.76 1.27 0.32
C LEU A 132 8.13 0.35 -0.86
N SER A 133 7.82 -0.94 -0.77
CA SER A 133 8.11 -1.92 -1.83
C SER A 133 7.35 -1.66 -3.13
N GLY A 134 6.22 -0.96 -3.10
CA GLY A 134 5.42 -0.63 -4.29
C GLY A 134 5.79 0.70 -4.96
N MET A 135 6.61 1.56 -4.31
CA MET A 135 6.78 2.96 -4.75
C MET A 135 7.31 3.11 -6.18
N SER A 136 8.28 2.29 -6.60
CA SER A 136 8.81 2.37 -7.97
C SER A 136 7.74 2.03 -9.01
N ASP A 137 6.87 1.07 -8.69
CA ASP A 137 5.82 0.63 -9.60
C ASP A 137 4.73 1.70 -9.74
N PHE A 138 4.37 2.37 -8.64
CA PHE A 138 3.44 3.49 -8.70
C PHE A 138 3.96 4.66 -9.55
N ILE A 139 5.26 4.96 -9.50
CA ILE A 139 5.90 5.96 -10.37
C ILE A 139 5.76 5.54 -11.85
N GLN A 140 6.00 4.27 -12.16
CA GLN A 140 5.90 3.75 -13.53
C GLN A 140 4.46 3.74 -14.06
N ALA A 141 3.49 3.53 -13.17
CA ALA A 141 2.06 3.58 -13.51
C ALA A 141 1.57 5.01 -13.80
N GLY A 142 2.25 6.04 -13.30
CA GLY A 142 1.96 7.44 -13.59
C GLY A 142 0.72 7.96 -12.85
N ASP A 143 -0.20 8.62 -13.58
CA ASP A 143 -1.31 9.39 -13.00
C ASP A 143 -2.59 8.56 -12.71
N LEU A 144 -2.50 7.23 -12.70
CA LEU A 144 -3.60 6.39 -12.22
C LEU A 144 -3.88 6.74 -10.75
N LYS A 145 -5.15 7.01 -10.42
CA LYS A 145 -5.54 7.48 -9.09
C LYS A 145 -5.06 6.55 -7.97
N GLU A 146 -5.15 5.24 -8.21
CA GLU A 146 -4.69 4.19 -7.30
C GLU A 146 -3.18 4.24 -7.09
N SER A 147 -2.41 4.45 -8.15
CA SER A 147 -0.96 4.62 -8.08
C SER A 147 -0.57 5.91 -7.37
N LEU A 148 -1.25 7.02 -7.64
CA LEU A 148 -1.04 8.29 -6.94
C LEU A 148 -1.30 8.15 -5.44
N LEU A 149 -2.38 7.46 -5.06
CA LEU A 149 -2.69 7.15 -3.67
C LEU A 149 -1.56 6.31 -3.05
N GLY A 150 -1.18 5.19 -3.67
CA GLY A 150 -0.12 4.31 -3.16
C GLY A 150 1.23 5.01 -3.03
N TYR A 151 1.61 5.84 -4.01
CA TYR A 151 2.83 6.63 -3.98
C TYR A 151 2.82 7.66 -2.84
N ALA A 152 1.71 8.39 -2.66
CA ALA A 152 1.56 9.33 -1.56
C ALA A 152 1.67 8.66 -0.18
N LEU A 153 1.11 7.46 -0.01
CA LEU A 153 1.26 6.69 1.23
C LEU A 153 2.73 6.26 1.47
N GLY A 154 3.44 5.85 0.41
CA GLY A 154 4.87 5.55 0.48
C GLY A 154 5.70 6.78 0.89
N LEU A 155 5.40 7.95 0.32
CA LEU A 155 6.03 9.22 0.68
C LEU A 155 5.82 9.58 2.16
N ILE A 156 4.61 9.39 2.68
CA ILE A 156 4.32 9.59 4.11
C ILE A 156 5.16 8.65 4.97
N GLN A 157 5.30 7.38 4.58
CA GLN A 157 6.12 6.42 5.32
C GLN A 157 7.61 6.77 5.33
N GLN A 158 8.14 7.42 4.29
CA GLN A 158 9.53 7.90 4.27
C GLN A 158 9.78 9.04 5.28
N GLY A 159 8.75 9.77 5.71
CA GLY A 159 8.82 10.64 6.89
C GLY A 159 9.54 11.98 6.74
N SER A 160 10.20 12.28 5.61
CA SER A 160 10.89 13.57 5.40
C SER A 160 9.90 14.70 5.15
N GLN A 161 10.27 15.95 5.47
CA GLN A 161 9.37 17.09 5.28
C GLN A 161 9.04 17.34 3.80
N SER A 162 10.02 17.16 2.90
CA SER A 162 9.79 17.26 1.45
C SER A 162 8.81 16.20 0.95
N ARG A 163 8.89 14.97 1.46
CA ARG A 163 7.96 13.89 1.11
C ARG A 163 6.56 14.16 1.64
N MET A 164 6.42 14.73 2.85
CA MET A 164 5.12 15.13 3.38
C MET A 164 4.48 16.21 2.50
N SER A 165 5.25 17.21 2.06
CA SER A 165 4.76 18.23 1.13
C SER A 165 4.27 17.64 -0.19
N GLU A 166 5.04 16.72 -0.78
CA GLU A 166 4.67 16.01 -2.02
C GLU A 166 3.40 15.16 -1.83
N ALA A 167 3.32 14.39 -0.74
CA ALA A 167 2.15 13.58 -0.42
C ALA A 167 0.88 14.41 -0.22
N VAL A 168 0.97 15.54 0.50
CA VAL A 168 -0.17 16.45 0.67
C VAL A 168 -0.66 16.94 -0.69
N ASN A 169 0.23 17.38 -1.58
CA ASN A 169 -0.16 17.87 -2.90
C ASN A 169 -0.88 16.80 -3.72
N ILE A 170 -0.38 15.55 -3.70
CA ILE A 170 -1.00 14.43 -4.42
C ILE A 170 -2.40 14.11 -3.86
N LEU A 171 -2.52 13.98 -2.54
CA LEU A 171 -3.79 13.60 -1.89
C LEU A 171 -4.85 14.71 -2.01
N ILE A 172 -4.45 15.98 -1.98
CA ILE A 172 -5.33 17.12 -2.33
C ILE A 172 -5.71 17.05 -3.82
N GLY A 173 -4.78 16.73 -4.71
CA GLY A 173 -5.05 16.55 -6.14
C GLY A 173 -6.09 15.45 -6.43
N ILE A 174 -6.15 14.41 -5.60
CA ILE A 174 -7.21 13.39 -5.64
C ILE A 174 -8.57 13.94 -5.17
N GLY A 175 -8.57 14.96 -4.31
CA GLY A 175 -9.75 15.64 -3.77
C GLY A 175 -10.09 15.28 -2.32
N LEU A 176 -9.17 14.66 -1.58
CA LEU A 176 -9.40 14.18 -0.21
C LEU A 176 -9.55 15.32 0.83
N ASP A 177 -9.16 16.53 0.47
CA ASP A 177 -9.39 17.76 1.24
C ASP A 177 -10.88 18.13 1.31
N LYS A 178 -11.69 17.72 0.33
CA LYS A 178 -13.12 18.04 0.29
C LYS A 178 -13.92 17.10 1.18
N ASP A 179 -14.75 17.65 2.06
CA ASP A 179 -15.55 16.93 3.05
C ASP A 179 -16.53 15.95 2.39
N THR A 180 -17.09 16.37 1.26
CA THR A 180 -18.08 15.62 0.48
C THR A 180 -17.47 14.60 -0.46
N TYR A 181 -16.16 14.66 -0.71
CA TYR A 181 -15.51 13.72 -1.62
C TYR A 181 -15.55 12.30 -1.04
N ARG A 182 -15.76 11.33 -1.93
CA ARG A 182 -15.69 9.90 -1.64
C ARG A 182 -14.71 9.27 -2.60
N LEU A 183 -13.65 8.68 -2.04
CA LEU A 183 -12.66 7.95 -2.81
C LEU A 183 -13.34 6.76 -3.47
N THR A 184 -13.26 6.72 -4.80
CA THR A 184 -13.68 5.57 -5.61
C THR A 184 -12.45 5.05 -6.34
N LEU A 185 -12.09 3.81 -6.01
CA LEU A 185 -11.05 3.02 -6.65
C LEU A 185 -11.71 2.04 -7.62
N GLU A 186 -11.06 1.79 -8.74
CA GLU A 186 -11.48 0.79 -9.71
C GLU A 186 -11.35 -0.61 -9.11
N HIS A 187 -10.22 -0.86 -8.44
CA HIS A 187 -9.87 -2.14 -7.83
C HIS A 187 -10.11 -2.13 -6.33
N GLN A 188 -11.24 -2.72 -5.91
CA GLN A 188 -11.61 -2.83 -4.49
C GLN A 188 -10.60 -3.65 -3.67
N ALA A 189 -9.88 -4.57 -4.31
CA ALA A 189 -8.80 -5.37 -3.71
C ALA A 189 -7.75 -4.53 -2.96
N ILE A 190 -7.54 -3.27 -3.37
CA ILE A 190 -6.63 -2.33 -2.72
C ILE A 190 -7.01 -2.14 -1.25
N GLY A 191 -8.30 -2.04 -0.96
CA GLY A 191 -8.82 -2.01 0.41
C GLY A 191 -8.48 -0.75 1.20
N VAL A 192 -8.27 0.39 0.52
CA VAL A 192 -8.09 1.69 1.18
C VAL A 192 -9.40 2.48 1.10
N SER A 193 -10.00 2.75 2.25
CA SER A 193 -11.23 3.52 2.34
C SER A 193 -11.01 5.04 2.22
N THR A 194 -12.10 5.79 2.02
CA THR A 194 -12.06 7.27 2.03
C THR A 194 -11.55 7.80 3.37
N ALA A 195 -12.05 7.26 4.49
CA ALA A 195 -11.69 7.69 5.83
C ALA A 195 -10.19 7.47 6.10
N GLU A 196 -9.64 6.33 5.67
CA GLU A 196 -8.22 6.03 5.82
C GLU A 196 -7.33 6.96 5.00
N ALA A 197 -7.66 7.16 3.72
CA ALA A 197 -6.92 8.07 2.86
C ALA A 197 -6.95 9.51 3.41
N ARG A 198 -8.11 9.96 3.94
CA ARG A 198 -8.26 11.27 4.58
C ARG A 198 -7.48 11.36 5.90
N ALA A 199 -7.47 10.31 6.72
CA ALA A 199 -6.65 10.26 7.93
C ALA A 199 -5.16 10.36 7.61
N MET A 200 -4.70 9.74 6.51
CA MET A 200 -3.32 9.84 6.05
C MET A 200 -2.99 11.25 5.54
N LEU A 201 -3.92 11.94 4.87
CA LEU A 201 -3.76 13.36 4.52
C LEU A 201 -3.64 14.23 5.78
N ALA A 202 -4.49 14.01 6.79
CA ALA A 202 -4.39 14.71 8.07
C ALA A 202 -3.02 14.53 8.73
N TYR A 203 -2.52 13.29 8.72
CA TYR A 203 -1.19 12.97 9.22
C TYR A 203 -0.08 13.71 8.46
N ALA A 204 -0.17 13.74 7.12
CA ALA A 204 0.79 14.42 6.27
C ALA A 204 0.82 15.94 6.53
N HIS A 205 -0.33 16.60 6.66
CA HIS A 205 -0.41 18.00 7.08
C HIS A 205 0.30 18.23 8.41
N PHE A 206 -0.07 17.47 9.44
CA PHE A 206 0.48 17.67 10.79
C PHE A 206 2.02 17.59 10.81
N TRP A 207 2.62 16.64 10.09
CA TRP A 207 4.08 16.47 10.06
C TRP A 207 4.80 17.32 9.03
N ARG A 208 4.10 17.86 8.03
CA ARG A 208 4.60 18.92 7.15
C ARG A 208 4.85 20.21 7.94
N ALA A 209 3.96 20.50 8.89
CA ALA A 209 4.08 21.57 9.89
C ALA A 209 4.23 22.99 9.29
N ASN A 210 3.55 23.26 8.17
CA ASN A 210 3.41 24.61 7.65
C ASN A 210 2.34 25.39 8.42
N ALA A 211 2.28 26.71 8.22
CA ALA A 211 1.24 27.55 8.81
C ALA A 211 -0.16 27.08 8.36
N GLY A 212 -1.06 26.82 9.32
CA GLY A 212 -2.42 26.34 9.09
C GLY A 212 -2.59 24.82 8.94
N ASP A 213 -1.49 24.06 8.89
CA ASP A 213 -1.56 22.60 8.75
C ASP A 213 -2.17 21.91 9.98
N ASP A 214 -2.07 22.51 11.16
CA ASP A 214 -2.68 21.99 12.38
C ASP A 214 -4.21 22.12 12.38
N VAL A 215 -4.74 23.22 11.84
CA VAL A 215 -6.18 23.41 11.63
C VAL A 215 -6.69 22.39 10.62
N GLU A 216 -5.98 22.21 9.52
CA GLU A 216 -6.38 21.30 8.46
C GLU A 216 -6.26 19.82 8.88
N ALA A 217 -5.17 19.44 9.53
CA ALA A 217 -5.01 18.10 10.09
C ALA A 217 -6.14 17.75 11.07
N ARG A 218 -6.51 18.68 11.95
CA ARG A 218 -7.62 18.51 12.89
C ARG A 218 -8.94 18.29 12.17
N ARG A 219 -9.25 19.17 11.20
CA ARG A 219 -10.50 19.09 10.44
C ARG A 219 -10.63 17.74 9.74
N LEU A 220 -9.59 17.33 9.01
CA LEU A 220 -9.59 16.10 8.24
C LEU A 220 -9.66 14.84 9.11
N ILE A 221 -8.92 14.77 10.23
CA ILE A 221 -8.96 13.59 11.09
C ILE A 221 -10.30 13.45 11.82
N LEU A 222 -10.98 14.55 12.16
CA LEU A 222 -12.32 14.51 12.75
C LEU A 222 -13.37 14.03 11.75
N ILE A 223 -13.26 14.42 10.47
CA ILE A 223 -14.12 13.88 9.40
C ILE A 223 -13.84 12.39 9.18
N ALA A 224 -12.57 12.00 9.07
CA ALA A 224 -12.22 10.58 8.95
C ALA A 224 -12.79 9.75 10.11
N LYS A 225 -12.79 10.32 11.33
CA LYS A 225 -13.35 9.68 12.51
C LYS A 225 -14.87 9.60 12.57
N SER A 226 -15.58 10.55 11.95
CA SER A 226 -17.03 10.43 11.84
C SER A 226 -17.46 9.42 10.79
N GLU A 227 -16.61 9.17 9.78
CA GLU A 227 -16.82 8.15 8.74
C GLU A 227 -16.41 6.75 9.19
N ASP A 228 -15.38 6.61 10.02
CA ASP A 228 -14.94 5.36 10.63
C ASP A 228 -14.99 5.44 12.16
N THR A 229 -16.08 4.90 12.72
CA THR A 229 -16.36 4.89 14.16
C THR A 229 -15.61 3.78 14.91
N SER A 230 -14.82 2.94 14.23
CA SER A 230 -14.06 1.88 14.90
C SER A 230 -13.04 2.47 15.87
N ALA A 231 -12.93 1.86 17.04
CA ALA A 231 -11.94 2.22 18.05
C ALA A 231 -10.55 1.62 17.77
N THR A 232 -10.48 0.61 16.89
CA THR A 232 -9.26 -0.16 16.62
C THR A 232 -8.75 -0.03 15.19
N SER A 233 -9.47 0.69 14.31
CA SER A 233 -9.05 0.89 12.93
C SER A 233 -7.77 1.71 12.80
N SER A 234 -7.20 1.69 11.60
CA SER A 234 -6.11 2.58 11.16
C SER A 234 -6.44 4.05 11.42
N VAL A 235 -7.66 4.51 11.14
CA VAL A 235 -8.13 5.87 11.45
C VAL A 235 -8.04 6.16 12.95
N ALA A 236 -8.44 5.22 13.81
CA ALA A 236 -8.30 5.35 15.26
C ALA A 236 -6.85 5.50 15.73
N GLN A 237 -5.98 4.72 15.14
CA GLN A 237 -4.57 4.71 15.49
C GLN A 237 -3.87 6.00 15.05
N ILE A 238 -4.20 6.52 13.86
CA ILE A 238 -3.72 7.82 13.38
C ILE A 238 -4.22 8.95 14.28
N TYR A 239 -5.52 8.96 14.61
CA TYR A 239 -6.10 9.94 15.53
C TYR A 239 -5.36 9.99 16.88
N ASN A 240 -5.18 8.83 17.50
CA ASN A 240 -4.52 8.73 18.80
C ASN A 240 -3.05 9.16 18.73
N THR A 241 -2.39 8.89 17.60
CA THR A 241 -1.01 9.32 17.36
C THR A 241 -0.93 10.83 17.23
N LEU A 242 -1.81 11.46 16.46
CA LEU A 242 -1.84 12.91 16.32
C LEU A 242 -2.12 13.59 17.66
N LYS A 243 -3.06 13.04 18.43
CA LYS A 243 -3.36 13.50 19.80
C LYS A 243 -2.13 13.41 20.71
N ALA A 244 -1.45 12.26 20.73
CA ALA A 244 -0.23 12.06 21.51
C ALA A 244 0.92 12.96 21.05
N ALA A 245 1.00 13.28 19.75
CA ALA A 245 1.99 14.18 19.18
C ALA A 245 1.69 15.68 19.44
N GLY A 246 0.54 15.99 20.03
CA GLY A 246 0.16 17.34 20.46
C GLY A 246 -0.73 18.11 19.48
N LEU A 247 -1.43 17.44 18.56
CA LEU A 247 -2.52 18.06 17.83
C LEU A 247 -3.65 18.39 18.82
N SER A 248 -3.89 19.68 19.06
CA SER A 248 -4.87 20.11 20.07
C SER A 248 -6.31 19.91 19.57
N GLY A 249 -7.28 19.93 20.50
CA GLY A 249 -8.73 19.84 20.26
C GLY A 249 -9.21 18.64 19.43
N ILE A 250 -8.54 17.50 19.64
CA ILE A 250 -8.98 16.12 19.37
C ILE A 250 -8.69 15.27 20.62
#